data_AF-A0A4V3XB27-F1
#
_entry.id   AF-A0A4V3XB27-F1
#
_cell.length_a   1.000
_cell.length_b   1.000
_cell.length_c   1.000
_cell.angle_alpha   90.00
_cell.angle_beta   90.00
_cell.angle_gamma   90.00
#
_symmetry.space_group_name_H-M   'P 1'
#
loop_
_entity.id
_entity.type
_entity.pdbx_description
1 polymer ?
#
loop_
_entity_poly.entity_id
_entity_poly.type
_entity_poly.pdbx_seq_one_letter_code
_entity_poly.pdbx_strand_id
1 'polypeptide(L)'
;MNWPRFWPRTLLLLIIVILESHIWSSSPHSKSGAVRAANWSTRRKLDARDKTRNLLYHGYDNYMKYAFPLDEVNLRHGVPKGETVETCTAGGGTLILEFGMLSRLTGDDRFEKAAYKAFFALWNKRSDIGLVGNTVNILTGAWLHPEISSIGAGIDSFYEYALKWYILSGETRIFLLIIDGVTKLCAGEVEFLDVFQEAANIFTGDAAYLTIDSLSAFWPGLQVLAGDVENAIKSHMIYWNLWKRFSGLPEIWDMHFKVGTALQFPLRPEFVESTWYLYRATRDPFYLDVGERILYDIITRAKVECGLTGINDLRTNSRDDRMESFVISETLKSYDFILSPNGAAVPEDIHPSTVKLMTVADGFIIHNVTGIRAHIVSRMDGKGYDVTKLGPFGVKTGQIVYINDSRLLLATVDGETPIKSNTQKRLRVPEIELRVYMDYLDPLFHIQAGVHDMTTEASVLASTAMFGGDPAASNLPAGPIRFGHGEGVRLARDSANPYGCLPYVRQFDGEAIVLSRGECTFLEKLTEAALAGASGVIAINDENHGVNPSGDPEELDAVGTSLDDVAIVVVNSQDGRLITSMLDSAEIRGLGQVMMAIAQIGEPGMENTNELERTKARDGNRVLYLNGHPLVNTRLMV
;
A
#
# COMPACT_ATOMS: atom_id res chain seq x y z
N MET A 1 -48.68 24.07 29.09
CA MET A 1 -47.51 24.27 28.20
C MET A 1 -47.96 24.03 26.77
N ASN A 2 -47.99 25.10 25.98
CA ASN A 2 -48.54 25.15 24.62
C ASN A 2 -47.70 24.33 23.62
N TRP A 3 -48.23 23.18 23.21
CA TRP A 3 -47.67 22.29 22.20
C TRP A 3 -47.70 22.73 20.71
N PRO A 4 -48.28 23.86 20.24
CA PRO A 4 -48.26 24.17 18.81
C PRO A 4 -47.02 24.93 18.30
N ARG A 5 -46.00 25.21 19.12
CA ARG A 5 -44.82 26.02 18.70
C ARG A 5 -43.59 25.22 18.25
N PHE A 6 -43.59 23.89 18.36
CA PHE A 6 -42.43 23.06 18.00
C PHE A 6 -42.58 22.29 16.67
N TRP A 7 -43.77 22.33 16.06
CA TRP A 7 -44.06 21.57 14.83
C TRP A 7 -43.14 21.87 13.64
N PRO A 8 -42.66 23.11 13.39
CA PRO A 8 -41.78 23.37 12.23
C PRO A 8 -40.37 22.80 12.40
N ARG A 9 -39.86 22.66 13.64
CA ARG A 9 -38.50 22.17 13.90
C ARG A 9 -38.41 20.65 13.97
N THR A 10 -39.47 19.98 14.42
CA THR A 10 -39.58 18.51 14.37
C THR A 10 -39.79 18.00 12.96
N LEU A 11 -40.46 18.75 12.08
CA LEU A 11 -40.63 18.36 10.68
C LEU A 11 -39.31 18.46 9.90
N LEU A 12 -38.48 19.47 10.17
CA LEU A 12 -37.15 19.60 9.56
C LEU A 12 -36.20 18.47 10.00
N LEU A 13 -36.24 18.10 11.29
CA LEU A 13 -35.49 16.96 11.82
C LEU A 13 -36.00 15.62 11.26
N LEU A 14 -37.31 15.45 11.09
CA LEU A 14 -37.87 14.26 10.43
C LEU A 14 -37.52 14.20 8.94
N ILE A 15 -37.49 15.33 8.24
CA ILE A 15 -37.09 15.38 6.83
C ILE A 15 -35.58 15.12 6.68
N ILE A 16 -34.74 15.63 7.59
CA ILE A 16 -33.30 15.31 7.62
C ILE A 16 -33.10 13.83 7.95
N VAL A 17 -33.83 13.27 8.93
CA VAL A 17 -33.75 11.83 9.26
C VAL A 17 -34.28 10.97 8.11
N ILE A 18 -35.31 11.40 7.37
CA ILE A 18 -35.83 10.66 6.22
C ILE A 18 -34.86 10.74 5.03
N LEU A 19 -34.27 11.92 4.75
CA LEU A 19 -33.26 12.10 3.70
C LEU A 19 -31.94 11.36 4.04
N GLU A 20 -31.50 11.38 5.29
CA GLU A 20 -30.35 10.60 5.81
C GLU A 20 -30.66 9.09 5.86
N SER A 21 -31.90 8.70 6.18
CA SER A 21 -32.32 7.29 6.14
C SER A 21 -32.34 6.75 4.72
N HIS A 22 -32.58 7.61 3.72
CA HIS A 22 -32.45 7.20 2.33
C HIS A 22 -30.99 7.00 1.95
N ILE A 23 -30.07 7.86 2.41
CA ILE A 23 -28.61 7.71 2.24
C ILE A 23 -28.08 6.44 2.94
N TRP A 24 -28.65 6.04 4.07
CA TRP A 24 -28.35 4.75 4.73
C TRP A 24 -29.02 3.54 4.06
N SER A 25 -30.19 3.71 3.44
CA SER A 25 -30.93 2.62 2.78
C SER A 25 -30.50 2.34 1.34
N SER A 26 -29.81 3.27 0.67
CA SER A 26 -29.30 3.11 -0.70
C SER A 26 -27.78 2.98 -0.75
N SER A 27 -27.18 2.29 0.24
CA SER A 27 -25.86 1.71 0.08
C SER A 27 -25.95 0.44 -0.79
N PRO A 28 -25.10 0.25 -1.82
CA PRO A 28 -25.03 -0.99 -2.58
C PRO A 28 -24.55 -2.20 -1.76
N HIS A 29 -24.29 -2.05 -0.47
CA HIS A 29 -23.71 -3.11 0.37
C HIS A 29 -24.73 -4.15 0.89
N SER A 30 -26.01 -4.11 0.48
CA SER A 30 -26.97 -5.13 0.91
C SER A 30 -27.00 -6.41 0.05
N LYS A 31 -26.09 -6.55 -0.94
CA LYS A 31 -25.94 -7.81 -1.69
C LYS A 31 -24.48 -8.25 -1.94
N SER A 32 -23.55 -7.94 -1.04
CA SER A 32 -22.20 -8.54 -1.09
C SER A 32 -22.14 -9.81 -0.23
N GLY A 33 -22.01 -10.95 -0.91
CA GLY A 33 -21.84 -12.26 -0.29
C GLY A 33 -20.59 -12.33 0.57
N ALA A 34 -20.81 -12.54 1.86
CA ALA A 34 -19.92 -13.06 2.91
C ALA A 34 -18.44 -13.32 2.53
N VAL A 35 -17.56 -12.58 3.20
CA VAL A 35 -16.18 -12.97 3.50
C VAL A 35 -16.19 -14.37 4.12
N ARG A 36 -15.52 -15.35 3.49
CA ARG A 36 -15.13 -16.60 4.15
C ARG A 36 -13.97 -16.28 5.10
N ALA A 37 -14.31 -15.57 6.19
CA ALA A 37 -13.70 -15.83 7.49
C ALA A 37 -13.79 -17.34 7.70
N ALA A 38 -12.72 -17.96 8.22
CA ALA A 38 -12.59 -19.38 8.53
C ALA A 38 -13.96 -20.05 8.57
N ASN A 39 -14.24 -20.97 7.63
CA ASN A 39 -15.56 -21.38 7.13
C ASN A 39 -16.54 -21.85 8.23
N TRP A 40 -16.93 -20.95 9.10
CA TRP A 40 -17.87 -21.13 10.17
C TRP A 40 -19.21 -20.86 9.52
N SER A 41 -20.04 -21.89 9.48
CA SER A 41 -21.44 -21.72 9.09
C SER A 41 -22.04 -20.55 9.86
N THR A 42 -23.05 -19.87 9.30
CA THR A 42 -23.80 -18.82 10.02
C THR A 42 -24.23 -19.34 11.39
N ARG A 43 -24.62 -20.62 11.47
CA ARG A 43 -24.90 -21.33 12.72
C ARG A 43 -23.69 -21.38 13.66
N ARG A 44 -22.48 -21.69 13.20
CA ARG A 44 -21.26 -21.71 14.02
C ARG A 44 -20.81 -20.31 14.46
N LYS A 45 -21.00 -19.29 13.63
CA LYS A 45 -20.73 -17.88 14.02
C LYS A 45 -21.71 -17.40 15.08
N LEU A 46 -23.00 -17.69 14.89
CA LEU A 46 -24.04 -17.39 15.88
C LEU A 46 -23.84 -18.22 17.16
N ASP A 47 -23.48 -19.50 17.05
CA ASP A 47 -23.18 -20.37 18.19
C ASP A 47 -21.92 -19.91 18.93
N ALA A 48 -20.88 -19.46 18.24
CA ALA A 48 -19.71 -18.88 18.88
C ALA A 48 -20.02 -17.54 19.54
N ARG A 49 -20.77 -16.65 18.87
CA ARG A 49 -21.30 -15.41 19.48
C ARG A 49 -22.11 -15.75 20.73
N ASP A 50 -23.02 -16.71 20.64
CA ASP A 50 -23.91 -17.10 21.73
C ASP A 50 -23.14 -17.80 22.85
N LYS A 51 -22.11 -18.59 22.53
CA LYS A 51 -21.16 -19.14 23.51
C LYS A 51 -20.38 -18.03 24.20
N THR A 52 -19.75 -17.11 23.48
CA THR A 52 -19.04 -15.95 24.04
C THR A 52 -19.98 -15.12 24.93
N ARG A 53 -21.22 -14.87 24.47
CA ARG A 53 -22.27 -14.23 25.28
C ARG A 53 -22.59 -15.03 26.54
N ASN A 54 -22.72 -16.35 26.46
CA ASN A 54 -23.02 -17.21 27.60
C ASN A 54 -21.86 -17.28 28.60
N LEU A 55 -20.61 -17.25 28.13
CA LEU A 55 -19.43 -17.15 29.01
C LEU A 55 -19.49 -15.85 29.80
N LEU A 56 -19.94 -14.77 29.17
CA LEU A 56 -20.09 -13.49 29.84
C LEU A 56 -21.17 -13.52 30.92
N TYR A 57 -22.26 -14.26 30.76
CA TYR A 57 -23.29 -14.39 31.81
C TYR A 57 -22.73 -14.97 33.11
N HIS A 58 -21.64 -15.74 33.06
CA HIS A 58 -21.00 -16.25 34.26
C HIS A 58 -20.29 -15.14 35.06
N GLY A 59 -19.75 -14.10 34.40
CA GLY A 59 -19.09 -12.96 35.05
C GLY A 59 -19.97 -11.71 35.17
N TYR A 60 -21.06 -11.62 34.40
CA TYR A 60 -21.90 -10.42 34.26
C TYR A 60 -22.49 -9.93 35.58
N ASP A 61 -22.93 -10.85 36.44
CA ASP A 61 -23.47 -10.48 37.74
C ASP A 61 -22.42 -9.78 38.62
N ASN A 62 -21.13 -10.14 38.47
CA ASN A 62 -20.05 -9.49 39.20
C ASN A 62 -19.81 -8.06 38.69
N TYR A 63 -19.78 -7.85 37.37
CA TYR A 63 -19.76 -6.51 36.76
C TYR A 63 -20.94 -5.67 37.26
N MET A 64 -22.14 -6.24 37.27
CA MET A 64 -23.32 -5.50 37.68
C MET A 64 -23.36 -5.25 39.18
N LYS A 65 -22.77 -6.11 40.01
CA LYS A 65 -22.74 -5.93 41.47
C LYS A 65 -21.60 -5.03 41.94
N TYR A 66 -20.39 -5.24 41.44
CA TYR A 66 -19.16 -4.61 41.93
C TYR A 66 -18.47 -3.70 40.91
N ALA A 67 -19.00 -3.59 39.69
CA ALA A 67 -18.39 -2.90 38.55
C ALA A 67 -17.19 -3.60 37.90
N PHE A 68 -16.48 -4.46 38.62
CA PHE A 68 -15.26 -5.10 38.10
C PHE A 68 -15.44 -6.61 37.81
N PRO A 69 -14.77 -7.16 36.79
CA PRO A 69 -14.61 -8.60 36.70
C PRO A 69 -13.77 -9.13 37.87
N LEU A 70 -13.94 -10.40 38.19
CA LEU A 70 -12.89 -11.16 38.87
C LEU A 70 -11.79 -11.47 37.85
N ASP A 71 -10.56 -11.61 38.32
CA ASP A 71 -9.39 -11.85 37.47
C ASP A 71 -9.56 -13.10 36.61
N GLU A 72 -9.91 -14.24 37.25
CA GLU A 72 -10.16 -15.48 36.53
C GLU A 72 -11.60 -16.00 36.67
N VAL A 73 -12.08 -16.67 35.62
CA VAL A 73 -13.33 -17.45 35.63
C VAL A 73 -13.12 -18.80 34.96
N ASN A 74 -13.45 -19.88 35.65
CA ASN A 74 -13.47 -21.20 35.02
C ASN A 74 -14.70 -21.30 34.11
N LEU A 75 -14.48 -21.47 32.81
CA LEU A 75 -15.58 -21.51 31.84
C LEU A 75 -16.59 -22.66 32.05
N ARG A 76 -16.20 -23.71 32.78
CA ARG A 76 -17.06 -24.87 33.07
C ARG A 76 -17.66 -24.84 34.46
N HIS A 77 -16.89 -24.39 35.44
CA HIS A 77 -17.21 -24.48 36.88
C HIS A 77 -17.47 -23.12 37.53
N GLY A 78 -17.26 -22.04 36.79
CA GLY A 78 -17.43 -20.69 37.26
C GLY A 78 -16.26 -20.12 38.02
N VAL A 79 -16.53 -19.10 38.83
CA VAL A 79 -15.51 -18.45 39.66
C VAL A 79 -14.93 -19.47 40.66
N PRO A 80 -13.59 -19.69 40.66
CA PRO A 80 -12.94 -20.55 41.63
C PRO A 80 -13.17 -20.11 43.08
N LYS A 81 -13.16 -21.06 44.03
CA LYS A 81 -13.19 -20.71 45.46
C LYS A 81 -11.85 -20.09 45.85
N GLY A 82 -11.89 -18.90 46.46
CA GLY A 82 -10.68 -18.18 46.86
C GLY A 82 -10.03 -17.38 45.71
N GLU A 83 -10.80 -17.11 44.65
CA GLU A 83 -10.39 -16.21 43.58
C GLU A 83 -9.90 -14.86 44.11
N THR A 84 -8.90 -14.28 43.44
CA THR A 84 -8.33 -13.01 43.86
C THR A 84 -9.38 -11.91 43.80
N VAL A 85 -9.31 -10.98 44.77
CA VAL A 85 -10.15 -9.78 44.80
C VAL A 85 -9.40 -8.56 44.30
N GLU A 86 -8.30 -8.77 43.60
CA GLU A 86 -7.42 -7.75 43.05
C GLU A 86 -7.48 -7.83 41.53
N THR A 87 -7.56 -6.67 40.88
CA THR A 87 -7.37 -6.54 39.42
C THR A 87 -6.52 -5.30 39.17
N CYS A 88 -5.90 -5.22 37.99
CA CYS A 88 -5.30 -3.98 37.53
C CYS A 88 -6.31 -3.11 36.77
N THR A 89 -5.98 -1.83 36.60
CA THR A 89 -6.79 -0.84 35.89
C THR A 89 -7.00 -1.22 34.42
N ALA A 90 -5.98 -1.74 33.74
CA ALA A 90 -6.11 -2.31 32.40
C ALA A 90 -7.10 -3.50 32.39
N GLY A 91 -6.90 -4.48 33.26
CA GLY A 91 -7.77 -5.67 33.36
C GLY A 91 -9.25 -5.33 33.63
N GLY A 92 -9.50 -4.30 34.44
CA GLY A 92 -10.87 -3.85 34.75
C GLY A 92 -11.49 -2.93 33.70
N GLY A 93 -10.70 -2.17 32.94
CA GLY A 93 -11.17 -1.07 32.11
C GLY A 93 -11.09 -1.26 30.60
N THR A 94 -10.38 -2.27 30.12
CA THR A 94 -10.07 -2.46 28.70
C THR A 94 -11.11 -3.37 28.00
N LEU A 95 -12.39 -3.01 28.07
CA LEU A 95 -13.48 -3.78 27.43
C LEU A 95 -14.50 -2.92 26.68
N ILE A 96 -14.45 -1.59 26.83
CA ILE A 96 -15.49 -0.69 26.32
C ILE A 96 -15.57 -0.71 24.79
N LEU A 97 -14.46 -0.92 24.07
CA LEU A 97 -14.45 -0.98 22.62
C LEU A 97 -15.20 -2.21 22.10
N GLU A 98 -14.84 -3.40 22.59
CA GLU A 98 -15.40 -4.68 22.14
C GLU A 98 -16.85 -4.82 22.57
N PHE A 99 -17.16 -4.49 23.83
CA PHE A 99 -18.51 -4.64 24.38
C PHE A 99 -19.47 -3.56 23.87
N GLY A 100 -18.95 -2.34 23.68
CA GLY A 100 -19.67 -1.28 22.98
C GLY A 100 -20.02 -1.72 21.56
N MET A 101 -19.02 -2.15 20.77
CA MET A 101 -19.25 -2.64 19.42
C MET A 101 -20.24 -3.82 19.39
N LEU A 102 -20.09 -4.79 20.29
CA LEU A 102 -21.02 -5.93 20.40
C LEU A 102 -22.46 -5.48 20.67
N SER A 103 -22.65 -4.50 21.56
CA SER A 103 -23.98 -3.96 21.85
C SER A 103 -24.59 -3.26 20.65
N ARG A 104 -23.80 -2.45 19.95
CA ARG A 104 -24.25 -1.74 18.73
C ARG A 104 -24.61 -2.70 17.60
N LEU A 105 -23.86 -3.79 17.43
CA LEU A 105 -24.10 -4.80 16.40
C LEU A 105 -25.28 -5.74 16.73
N THR A 106 -25.56 -5.98 18.00
CA THR A 106 -26.61 -6.93 18.43
C THR A 106 -27.92 -6.26 18.84
N GLY A 107 -27.89 -4.96 19.17
CA GLY A 107 -29.00 -4.25 19.80
C GLY A 107 -29.18 -4.56 21.29
N ASP A 108 -28.30 -5.37 21.89
CA ASP A 108 -28.33 -5.72 23.31
C ASP A 108 -27.38 -4.81 24.09
N ASP A 109 -27.92 -3.83 24.81
CA ASP A 109 -27.14 -2.78 25.48
C ASP A 109 -26.41 -3.22 26.76
N ARG A 110 -26.62 -4.47 27.20
CA ARG A 110 -26.07 -4.96 28.47
C ARG A 110 -24.55 -4.99 28.48
N PHE A 111 -23.91 -5.29 27.36
CA PHE A 111 -22.45 -5.37 27.28
C PHE A 111 -21.82 -3.98 27.43
N GLU A 112 -22.29 -3.01 26.66
CA GLU A 112 -21.84 -1.62 26.73
C GLU A 112 -22.07 -1.05 28.12
N LYS A 113 -23.25 -1.29 28.72
CA LYS A 113 -23.52 -0.87 30.11
C LYS A 113 -22.55 -1.47 31.13
N ALA A 114 -22.21 -2.75 31.00
CA ALA A 114 -21.28 -3.40 31.92
C ALA A 114 -19.86 -2.83 31.79
N ALA A 115 -19.36 -2.70 30.56
CA ALA A 115 -18.04 -2.12 30.31
C ALA A 115 -17.97 -0.64 30.69
N TYR A 116 -19.02 0.14 30.41
CA TYR A 116 -19.13 1.54 30.81
C TYR A 116 -19.11 1.66 32.33
N LYS A 117 -19.90 0.84 33.03
CA LYS A 117 -19.88 0.79 34.50
C LYS A 117 -18.50 0.48 35.06
N ALA A 118 -17.80 -0.51 34.50
CA ALA A 118 -16.44 -0.89 34.92
C ALA A 118 -15.45 0.26 34.74
N PHE A 119 -15.39 0.80 33.53
CA PHE A 119 -14.50 1.90 33.17
C PHE A 119 -14.69 3.11 34.08
N PHE A 120 -15.94 3.54 34.27
CA PHE A 120 -16.23 4.70 35.12
C PHE A 120 -16.10 4.41 36.62
N ALA A 121 -16.17 3.16 37.06
CA ALA A 121 -15.85 2.81 38.44
C ALA A 121 -14.36 3.02 38.76
N LEU A 122 -13.45 2.73 37.81
CA LEU A 122 -12.03 3.08 37.93
C LEU A 122 -11.83 4.59 37.85
N TRP A 123 -12.39 5.22 36.80
CA TRP A 123 -12.17 6.65 36.55
C TRP A 123 -12.69 7.54 37.69
N ASN A 124 -13.82 7.20 38.30
CA ASN A 124 -14.38 7.97 39.40
C ASN A 124 -13.66 7.74 40.74
N LYS A 125 -12.71 6.80 40.79
CA LYS A 125 -11.84 6.55 41.94
C LYS A 125 -10.47 7.20 41.81
N ARG A 126 -10.19 7.91 40.72
CA ARG A 126 -8.95 8.69 40.56
C ARG A 126 -8.73 9.62 41.74
N SER A 127 -7.47 9.91 42.04
CA SER A 127 -7.06 10.85 43.08
C SER A 127 -7.45 12.29 42.74
N ASP A 128 -7.26 13.20 43.70
CA ASP A 128 -7.51 14.63 43.51
C ASP A 128 -6.63 15.25 42.42
N ILE A 129 -5.46 14.65 42.13
CA ILE A 129 -4.57 15.03 41.02
C ILE A 129 -4.93 14.33 39.70
N GLY A 130 -6.03 13.57 39.66
CA GLY A 130 -6.59 13.01 38.44
C GLY A 130 -6.01 11.66 38.01
N LEU A 131 -5.19 11.00 38.85
CA LEU A 131 -4.53 9.74 38.52
C LEU A 131 -5.29 8.51 39.03
N VAL A 132 -5.29 7.44 38.25
CA VAL A 132 -5.78 6.11 38.66
C VAL A 132 -4.62 5.25 39.13
N GLY A 133 -4.85 4.36 40.11
CA GLY A 133 -3.83 3.41 40.56
C GLY A 133 -3.69 2.21 39.64
N ASN A 134 -2.60 1.46 39.79
CA ASN A 134 -2.41 0.21 39.05
C ASN A 134 -3.38 -0.86 39.54
N THR A 135 -3.32 -1.21 40.83
CA THR A 135 -4.08 -2.32 41.41
C THR A 135 -5.28 -1.83 42.23
N VAL A 136 -6.45 -2.40 42.00
CA VAL A 136 -7.70 -2.08 42.71
C VAL A 136 -8.30 -3.33 43.35
N ASN A 137 -8.85 -3.18 44.55
CA ASN A 137 -9.68 -4.19 45.17
C ASN A 137 -11.08 -4.18 44.55
N ILE A 138 -11.50 -5.28 43.93
CA ILE A 138 -12.77 -5.36 43.20
C ILE A 138 -14.00 -5.25 44.10
N LEU A 139 -13.90 -5.59 45.39
CA LEU A 139 -15.05 -5.58 46.30
C LEU A 139 -15.29 -4.19 46.87
N THR A 140 -14.23 -3.45 47.17
CA THR A 140 -14.30 -2.12 47.82
C THR A 140 -14.10 -0.97 46.84
N GLY A 141 -13.50 -1.22 45.68
CA GLY A 141 -13.04 -0.20 44.73
C GLY A 141 -11.92 0.68 45.30
N ALA A 142 -11.17 0.20 46.30
CA ALA A 142 -10.03 0.90 46.88
C ALA A 142 -8.74 0.55 46.14
N TRP A 143 -7.89 1.53 45.90
CA TRP A 143 -6.53 1.31 45.40
C TRP A 143 -5.71 0.52 46.43
N LEU A 144 -4.91 -0.42 45.95
CA LEU A 144 -4.05 -1.26 46.77
C LEU A 144 -2.60 -0.78 46.70
N HIS A 145 -1.84 -1.06 47.77
CA HIS A 145 -0.42 -0.73 47.80
C HIS A 145 0.39 -1.59 46.80
N PRO A 146 1.40 -1.00 46.11
CA PRO A 146 1.72 0.42 46.13
C PRO A 146 0.76 1.23 45.24
N GLU A 147 0.30 2.39 45.72
CA GLU A 147 -0.63 3.25 44.97
C GLU A 147 0.14 4.09 43.93
N ILE A 148 0.51 3.42 42.85
CA ILE A 148 1.29 3.97 41.74
C ILE A 148 0.42 4.04 40.49
N SER A 149 0.53 5.14 39.76
CA SER A 149 0.03 5.34 38.40
C SER A 149 1.20 5.27 37.44
N SER A 150 1.00 4.71 36.26
CA SER A 150 1.96 4.70 35.17
C SER A 150 1.26 4.68 33.81
N ILE A 151 2.04 4.84 32.74
CA ILE A 151 1.59 4.55 31.37
C ILE A 151 1.88 3.10 30.95
N GLY A 152 2.60 2.34 31.77
CA GLY A 152 3.02 0.98 31.46
C GLY A 152 2.06 -0.11 31.95
N ALA A 153 2.64 -1.30 32.18
CA ALA A 153 1.94 -2.52 32.51
C ALA A 153 0.86 -2.35 33.59
N GLY A 154 -0.36 -2.79 33.30
CA GLY A 154 -1.49 -2.79 34.24
C GLY A 154 -2.33 -1.52 34.23
N ILE A 155 -1.93 -0.49 33.49
CA ILE A 155 -2.72 0.72 33.27
C ILE A 155 -2.81 1.07 31.78
N ASP A 156 -1.71 0.98 31.03
CA ASP A 156 -1.58 1.14 29.56
C ASP A 156 -2.90 1.32 28.77
N SER A 157 -3.57 0.21 28.50
CA SER A 157 -4.73 0.07 27.64
C SER A 157 -6.01 0.71 28.19
N PHE A 158 -6.07 1.06 29.47
CA PHE A 158 -7.15 1.87 30.04
C PHE A 158 -7.18 3.25 29.39
N TYR A 159 -6.03 3.91 29.27
CA TYR A 159 -5.90 5.22 28.61
C TYR A 159 -6.06 5.10 27.10
N GLU A 160 -5.57 4.01 26.51
CA GLU A 160 -5.78 3.72 25.10
C GLU A 160 -7.27 3.63 24.75
N TYR A 161 -8.02 2.85 25.53
CA TYR A 161 -9.46 2.63 25.31
C TYR A 161 -10.25 3.89 25.60
N ALA A 162 -9.79 4.71 26.53
CA ALA A 162 -10.37 6.03 26.78
C ALA A 162 -10.41 6.86 25.48
N LEU A 163 -9.27 7.04 24.83
CA LEU A 163 -9.19 7.82 23.60
C LEU A 163 -9.85 7.12 22.42
N LYS A 164 -9.60 5.82 22.22
CA LYS A 164 -10.18 5.08 21.10
C LYS A 164 -11.71 5.00 21.19
N TRP A 165 -12.29 4.97 22.40
CA TRP A 165 -13.74 5.03 22.56
C TRP A 165 -14.30 6.40 22.20
N TYR A 166 -13.62 7.49 22.56
CA TYR A 166 -14.00 8.83 22.10
C TYR A 166 -14.04 8.91 20.58
N ILE A 167 -13.00 8.40 19.91
CA ILE A 167 -12.93 8.35 18.44
C ILE A 167 -14.07 7.51 17.86
N LEU A 168 -14.36 6.35 18.45
CA LEU A 168 -15.37 5.42 17.96
C LEU A 168 -16.82 5.90 18.19
N SER A 169 -17.09 6.49 19.36
CA SER A 169 -18.45 6.82 19.82
C SER A 169 -18.83 8.29 19.60
N GLY A 170 -17.85 9.20 19.49
CA GLY A 170 -18.05 10.64 19.51
C GLY A 170 -18.42 11.22 20.89
N GLU A 171 -18.37 10.43 21.96
CA GLU A 171 -18.80 10.84 23.30
C GLU A 171 -17.76 11.76 23.97
N THR A 172 -17.99 13.08 23.92
CA THR A 172 -16.99 14.13 24.16
C THR A 172 -16.67 14.42 25.64
N ARG A 173 -17.51 13.99 26.60
CA ARG A 173 -17.57 14.65 27.91
C ARG A 173 -16.51 14.26 28.95
N ILE A 174 -15.86 13.10 28.84
CA ILE A 174 -14.96 12.62 29.90
C ILE A 174 -13.59 12.21 29.36
N PHE A 175 -13.52 11.73 28.12
CA PHE A 175 -12.30 11.17 27.57
C PHE A 175 -11.22 12.23 27.25
N LEU A 176 -11.60 13.48 26.96
CA LEU A 176 -10.63 14.59 26.86
C LEU A 176 -10.01 14.96 28.23
N LEU A 177 -10.77 14.79 29.33
CA LEU A 177 -10.26 15.00 30.69
C LEU A 177 -9.30 13.89 31.13
N ILE A 178 -9.51 12.67 30.62
CA ILE A 178 -8.60 11.53 30.85
C ILE A 178 -7.26 11.81 30.19
N ILE A 179 -7.27 12.27 28.94
CA ILE A 179 -6.05 12.61 28.22
C ILE A 179 -5.33 13.81 28.83
N ASP A 180 -6.05 14.85 29.25
CA ASP A 180 -5.44 15.99 29.97
C ASP A 180 -4.75 15.56 31.28
N GLY A 181 -5.34 14.63 32.05
CA GLY A 181 -4.74 14.09 33.27
C GLY A 181 -3.45 13.30 33.03
N VAL A 182 -3.39 12.50 31.95
CA VAL A 182 -2.18 11.71 31.63
C VAL A 182 -1.12 12.55 30.94
N THR A 183 -1.51 13.52 30.10
CA THR A 183 -0.56 14.50 29.56
C THR A 183 0.13 15.25 30.69
N LYS A 184 -0.57 15.58 31.79
CA LYS A 184 0.06 16.17 32.99
C LYS A 184 1.04 15.23 33.71
N LEU A 185 0.71 13.93 33.80
CA LEU A 185 1.63 12.90 34.31
C LEU A 185 2.93 12.84 33.49
N CYS A 186 2.80 12.84 32.15
CA CYS A 186 3.92 12.74 31.22
C CYS A 186 4.68 14.07 31.02
N ALA A 187 4.03 15.22 31.22
CA ALA A 187 4.59 16.55 30.99
C ALA A 187 5.44 17.07 32.15
N GLY A 188 5.37 16.43 33.34
CA GLY A 188 6.23 16.75 34.46
C GLY A 188 6.32 18.26 34.73
N GLU A 189 5.21 18.93 35.04
CA GLU A 189 5.19 20.34 35.51
C GLU A 189 5.79 20.47 36.93
N VAL A 190 6.96 19.87 37.15
CA VAL A 190 7.95 20.29 38.14
C VAL A 190 9.12 20.84 37.31
N GLU A 191 9.20 22.17 37.23
CA GLU A 191 10.32 22.90 36.64
C GLU A 191 11.64 22.43 37.27
N PHE A 192 12.29 21.37 36.76
CA PHE A 192 13.75 21.20 36.81
C PHE A 192 14.35 19.94 36.14
N LEU A 193 13.57 18.96 35.65
CA LEU A 193 14.15 17.73 35.06
C LEU A 193 13.54 17.38 33.69
N ASP A 194 14.38 17.40 32.65
CA ASP A 194 14.17 16.81 31.30
C ASP A 194 14.09 15.26 31.37
N VAL A 195 13.26 14.69 32.25
CA VAL A 195 13.16 13.24 32.46
C VAL A 195 11.72 12.78 32.27
N PHE A 196 11.52 11.97 31.25
CA PHE A 196 10.29 11.21 31.02
C PHE A 196 9.96 10.38 32.27
N GLN A 197 8.83 10.66 32.92
CA GLN A 197 8.37 9.95 34.11
C GLN A 197 7.29 8.95 33.73
N GLU A 198 7.61 7.66 33.77
CA GLU A 198 6.62 6.60 33.49
C GLU A 198 5.73 6.29 34.69
N ALA A 199 6.18 6.51 35.92
CA ALA A 199 5.44 6.13 37.12
C ALA A 199 5.47 7.17 38.25
N ALA A 200 4.32 7.39 38.89
CA ALA A 200 4.15 8.35 39.98
C ALA A 200 3.26 7.80 41.09
N ASN A 201 3.45 8.26 42.32
CA ASN A 201 2.48 8.04 43.39
C ASN A 201 1.15 8.73 43.03
N ILE A 202 0.02 8.04 43.18
CA ILE A 202 -1.26 8.59 42.73
C ILE A 202 -1.75 9.78 43.55
N PHE A 203 -1.30 9.96 44.78
CA PHE A 203 -1.77 11.04 45.65
C PHE A 203 -0.84 12.25 45.64
N THR A 204 0.47 12.02 45.59
CA THR A 204 1.47 13.10 45.64
C THR A 204 1.98 13.53 44.28
N GLY A 205 1.92 12.65 43.27
CA GLY A 205 2.54 12.86 41.97
C GLY A 205 4.06 12.64 41.96
N ASP A 206 4.65 12.30 43.11
CA ASP A 206 6.09 12.06 43.23
C ASP A 206 6.51 10.86 42.38
N ALA A 207 7.69 10.94 41.76
CA ALA A 207 8.28 9.84 41.01
C ALA A 207 8.37 8.58 41.88
N ALA A 208 7.74 7.50 41.42
CA ALA A 208 7.72 6.23 42.15
C ALA A 208 8.96 5.39 41.81
N TYR A 209 9.21 5.19 40.51
CA TYR A 209 10.42 4.54 40.00
C TYR A 209 10.78 5.12 38.63
N LEU A 210 12.08 5.15 38.33
CA LEU A 210 12.65 5.68 37.09
C LEU A 210 12.99 4.53 36.15
N THR A 211 11.98 3.75 35.76
CA THR A 211 12.15 2.67 34.77
C THR A 211 11.36 2.97 33.51
N ILE A 212 11.82 2.39 32.40
CA ILE A 212 11.14 2.33 31.12
C ILE A 212 10.80 0.89 30.85
N ASP A 213 9.52 0.56 30.69
CA ASP A 213 9.11 -0.78 30.29
C ASP A 213 8.76 -0.85 28.79
N SER A 214 8.89 -2.04 28.21
CA SER A 214 8.65 -2.21 26.77
C SER A 214 7.19 -2.00 26.36
N LEU A 215 6.23 -2.16 27.28
CA LEU A 215 4.80 -1.99 27.01
C LEU A 215 4.46 -0.50 26.89
N SER A 216 5.09 0.36 27.69
CA SER A 216 4.98 1.83 27.59
C SER A 216 5.32 2.39 26.20
N ALA A 217 5.97 1.60 25.33
CA ALA A 217 6.32 2.00 23.97
C ALA A 217 5.10 2.25 23.04
N PHE A 218 3.87 1.95 23.46
CA PHE A 218 2.64 2.26 22.71
C PHE A 218 2.25 3.74 22.85
N TRP A 219 2.72 4.39 23.93
CA TRP A 219 2.31 5.74 24.31
C TRP A 219 2.55 6.80 23.24
N PRO A 220 3.70 6.83 22.51
CA PRO A 220 3.87 7.76 21.41
C PRO A 220 2.79 7.63 20.33
N GLY A 221 2.34 6.41 20.01
CA GLY A 221 1.23 6.18 19.09
C GLY A 221 -0.09 6.77 19.61
N LEU A 222 -0.34 6.66 20.91
CA LEU A 222 -1.52 7.28 21.53
C LEU A 222 -1.43 8.82 21.54
N GLN A 223 -0.26 9.39 21.79
CA GLN A 223 -0.02 10.84 21.71
C GLN A 223 -0.31 11.37 20.30
N VAL A 224 0.11 10.65 19.25
CA VAL A 224 -0.26 10.98 17.87
C VAL A 224 -1.78 10.99 17.67
N LEU A 225 -2.48 9.96 18.17
CA LEU A 225 -3.95 9.90 18.10
C LEU A 225 -4.63 11.05 18.83
N ALA A 226 -4.03 11.54 19.92
CA ALA A 226 -4.52 12.68 20.68
C ALA A 226 -4.21 14.03 20.00
N GLY A 227 -3.38 14.04 18.95
CA GLY A 227 -2.91 15.24 18.25
C GLY A 227 -1.63 15.85 18.84
N ASP A 228 -1.01 15.22 19.84
CA ASP A 228 0.25 15.64 20.44
C ASP A 228 1.45 14.99 19.74
N VAL A 229 1.64 15.38 18.47
CA VAL A 229 2.69 14.80 17.61
C VAL A 229 4.09 15.19 18.10
N GLU A 230 4.27 16.39 18.66
CA GLU A 230 5.60 16.85 19.09
C GLU A 230 6.14 16.03 20.26
N ASN A 231 5.33 15.78 21.29
CA ASN A 231 5.78 14.95 22.42
C ASN A 231 5.83 13.47 22.05
N ALA A 232 5.02 13.01 21.08
CA ALA A 232 5.16 11.68 20.51
C ALA A 232 6.55 11.46 19.89
N ILE A 233 7.07 12.42 19.13
CA ILE A 233 8.42 12.37 18.55
C ILE A 233 9.47 12.24 19.67
N LYS A 234 9.38 13.09 20.71
CA LYS A 234 10.33 13.09 21.83
C LYS A 234 10.32 11.74 22.58
N SER A 235 9.13 11.24 22.91
CA SER A 235 8.96 9.97 23.65
C SER A 235 9.42 8.77 22.82
N HIS A 236 9.12 8.74 21.51
CA HIS A 236 9.56 7.69 20.59
C HIS A 236 11.08 7.59 20.50
N MET A 237 11.80 8.72 20.54
CA MET A 237 13.28 8.72 20.48
C MET A 237 13.93 7.96 21.63
N ILE A 238 13.27 7.87 22.79
CA ILE A 238 13.78 7.11 23.93
C ILE A 238 13.83 5.62 23.58
N TYR A 239 12.71 5.08 23.08
CA TYR A 239 12.61 3.69 22.65
C TYR A 239 13.50 3.38 21.45
N TRP A 240 13.63 4.32 20.49
CA TRP A 240 14.54 4.16 19.36
C TRP A 240 16.00 4.02 19.80
N ASN A 241 16.42 4.80 20.80
CA ASN A 241 17.78 4.71 21.33
C ASN A 241 18.03 3.39 22.06
N LEU A 242 17.04 2.86 22.78
CA LEU A 242 17.11 1.52 23.37
C LEU A 242 17.18 0.44 22.29
N TRP A 243 16.33 0.53 21.26
CA TRP A 243 16.31 -0.43 20.15
C TRP A 243 17.67 -0.48 19.44
N LYS A 244 18.25 0.68 19.07
CA LYS A 244 19.58 0.73 18.44
C LYS A 244 20.66 0.06 19.28
N ARG A 245 20.56 0.15 20.61
CA ARG A 245 21.55 -0.42 21.53
C ARG A 245 21.42 -1.95 21.66
N PHE A 246 20.21 -2.46 21.72
CA PHE A 246 19.95 -3.87 22.04
C PHE A 246 19.47 -4.72 20.86
N SER A 247 19.11 -4.10 19.74
CA SER A 247 18.42 -4.72 18.59
C SER A 247 17.10 -5.41 19.01
N GLY A 248 16.35 -4.69 19.85
CA GLY A 248 15.11 -5.11 20.52
C GLY A 248 14.88 -4.21 21.73
N LEU A 249 13.66 -4.19 22.28
CA LEU A 249 13.40 -3.48 23.53
C LEU A 249 13.60 -4.41 24.73
N PRO A 250 14.43 -4.03 25.71
CA PRO A 250 14.43 -4.74 26.99
C PRO A 250 13.05 -4.56 27.65
N GLU A 251 12.55 -5.62 28.29
CA GLU A 251 11.27 -5.58 28.98
C GLU A 251 11.23 -4.47 30.05
N ILE A 252 12.34 -4.25 30.76
CA ILE A 252 12.51 -3.17 31.75
C ILE A 252 13.94 -2.60 31.66
N TRP A 253 14.02 -1.28 31.57
CA TRP A 253 15.23 -0.48 31.57
C TRP A 253 15.23 0.49 32.74
N ASP A 254 16.27 0.48 33.57
CA ASP A 254 16.45 1.44 34.66
C ASP A 254 17.16 2.70 34.16
N MET A 255 16.50 3.85 34.26
CA MET A 255 17.02 5.13 33.79
C MET A 255 18.07 5.74 34.72
N HIS A 256 18.03 5.42 36.01
CA HIS A 256 18.98 5.93 37.00
C HIS A 256 20.34 5.25 36.83
N PHE A 257 20.34 3.92 36.81
CA PHE A 257 21.55 3.11 36.66
C PHE A 257 21.96 2.88 35.21
N LYS A 258 21.06 3.18 34.25
CA LYS A 258 21.27 2.97 32.81
C LYS A 258 21.61 1.51 32.49
N VAL A 259 20.82 0.59 33.03
CA VAL A 259 20.97 -0.85 32.85
C VAL A 259 19.62 -1.50 32.53
N GLY A 260 19.64 -2.54 31.69
CA GLY A 260 18.47 -3.38 31.48
C GLY A 260 18.33 -4.34 32.65
N THR A 261 17.26 -4.19 33.43
CA THR A 261 16.97 -5.05 34.59
C THR A 261 16.19 -6.30 34.17
N ALA A 262 15.46 -6.21 33.06
CA ALA A 262 14.79 -7.32 32.40
C ALA A 262 15.08 -7.25 30.89
N LEU A 263 15.87 -8.19 30.39
CA LEU A 263 16.45 -8.17 29.04
C LEU A 263 15.78 -9.16 28.08
N GLN A 264 14.71 -9.80 28.50
CA GLN A 264 13.86 -10.58 27.62
C GLN A 264 13.12 -9.65 26.64
N PHE A 265 12.84 -10.17 25.45
CA PHE A 265 12.09 -9.50 24.40
C PHE A 265 11.18 -10.54 23.72
N PRO A 266 9.89 -10.62 24.10
CA PRO A 266 8.95 -11.60 23.57
C PRO A 266 8.31 -11.13 22.25
N LEU A 267 9.00 -10.28 21.47
CA LEU A 267 8.53 -9.73 20.19
C LEU A 267 7.35 -8.75 20.31
N ARG A 268 7.34 -7.99 21.40
CA ARG A 268 6.42 -6.89 21.78
C ARG A 268 6.10 -5.93 20.60
N PRO A 269 4.81 -5.66 20.30
CA PRO A 269 4.40 -4.82 19.16
C PRO A 269 4.45 -3.30 19.39
N GLU A 270 4.52 -2.85 20.63
CA GLU A 270 4.15 -1.50 21.04
C GLU A 270 5.01 -0.43 20.36
N PHE A 271 6.31 -0.67 20.21
CA PHE A 271 7.22 0.25 19.53
C PHE A 271 6.99 0.33 18.02
N VAL A 272 6.67 -0.80 17.37
CA VAL A 272 6.39 -0.79 15.92
C VAL A 272 5.03 -0.14 15.65
N GLU A 273 4.04 -0.31 16.53
CA GLU A 273 2.76 0.41 16.46
C GLU A 273 2.99 1.93 16.54
N SER A 274 3.72 2.41 17.54
CA SER A 274 4.05 3.83 17.67
C SER A 274 4.80 4.40 16.47
N THR A 275 5.75 3.63 15.94
CA THR A 275 6.49 3.99 14.71
C THR A 275 5.53 4.15 13.52
N TRP A 276 4.54 3.26 13.39
CA TRP A 276 3.53 3.33 12.34
C TRP A 276 2.65 4.59 12.48
N TYR A 277 2.17 4.91 13.69
CA TYR A 277 1.36 6.12 13.92
C TYR A 277 2.13 7.40 13.60
N LEU A 278 3.40 7.49 14.02
CA LEU A 278 4.25 8.63 13.73
C LEU A 278 4.51 8.80 12.23
N TYR A 279 4.77 7.71 11.51
CA TYR A 279 4.86 7.76 10.05
C TYR A 279 3.56 8.27 9.42
N ARG A 280 2.41 7.77 9.87
CA ARG A 280 1.09 8.18 9.35
C ARG A 280 0.82 9.67 9.55
N ALA A 281 1.21 10.23 10.68
CA ALA A 281 0.99 11.64 11.02
C ALA A 281 1.99 12.58 10.33
N THR A 282 3.27 12.21 10.28
CA THR A 282 4.35 13.09 9.82
C THR A 282 4.75 12.89 8.36
N ARG A 283 4.56 11.68 7.83
CA ARG A 283 5.12 11.20 6.56
C ARG A 283 6.64 11.28 6.46
N ASP A 284 7.33 11.42 7.59
CA ASP A 284 8.78 11.46 7.64
C ASP A 284 9.37 10.06 7.29
N PRO A 285 10.22 9.93 6.25
CA PRO A 285 10.87 8.69 5.89
C PRO A 285 11.68 8.05 7.03
N PHE A 286 12.14 8.83 8.00
CA PHE A 286 12.86 8.32 9.17
C PHE A 286 12.11 7.15 9.86
N TYR A 287 10.79 7.22 9.98
CA TYR A 287 10.01 6.15 10.62
C TYR A 287 9.92 4.88 9.77
N LEU A 288 10.08 4.98 8.45
CA LEU A 288 10.22 3.81 7.59
C LEU A 288 11.57 3.12 7.81
N ASP A 289 12.65 3.91 7.91
CA ASP A 289 14.00 3.38 8.22
C ASP A 289 14.03 2.69 9.59
N VAL A 290 13.33 3.25 10.58
CA VAL A 290 13.14 2.60 11.89
C VAL A 290 12.37 1.29 11.74
N GLY A 291 11.26 1.28 10.99
CA GLY A 291 10.47 0.08 10.73
C GLY A 291 11.26 -1.02 10.03
N GLU A 292 12.04 -0.67 9.00
CA GLU A 292 12.96 -1.58 8.30
C GLU A 292 13.99 -2.16 9.27
N ARG A 293 14.60 -1.32 10.12
CA ARG A 293 15.57 -1.78 11.11
C ARG A 293 14.96 -2.76 12.11
N ILE A 294 13.77 -2.48 12.63
CA ILE A 294 13.04 -3.39 13.53
C ILE A 294 12.84 -4.75 12.84
N LEU A 295 12.38 -4.75 11.59
CA LEU A 295 12.12 -5.97 10.83
C LEU A 295 13.41 -6.77 10.60
N TYR A 296 14.49 -6.10 10.19
CA TYR A 296 15.80 -6.71 10.02
C TYR A 296 16.30 -7.38 11.31
N ASP A 297 16.20 -6.69 12.45
CA ASP A 297 16.63 -7.21 13.74
C ASP A 297 15.79 -8.44 14.16
N ILE A 298 14.47 -8.40 13.99
CA ILE A 298 13.58 -9.55 14.26
C ILE A 298 13.94 -10.74 13.37
N ILE A 299 14.08 -10.53 12.06
CA ILE A 299 14.41 -11.62 11.11
C ILE A 299 15.77 -12.23 11.44
N THR A 300 16.77 -11.41 11.73
CA THR A 300 18.14 -11.88 11.97
C THR A 300 18.25 -12.63 13.30
N ARG A 301 17.54 -12.16 14.33
CA ARG A 301 17.76 -12.61 15.71
C ARG A 301 16.75 -13.63 16.19
N ALA A 302 15.48 -13.49 15.79
CA ALA A 302 14.34 -14.25 16.31
C ALA A 302 13.80 -15.30 15.33
N LYS A 303 14.17 -15.27 14.04
CA LYS A 303 13.70 -16.27 13.07
C LYS A 303 14.28 -17.66 13.34
N VAL A 304 13.40 -18.64 13.34
CA VAL A 304 13.68 -20.07 13.44
C VAL A 304 12.99 -20.81 12.29
N GLU A 305 13.22 -22.12 12.16
CA GLU A 305 12.72 -22.92 11.04
C GLU A 305 11.20 -22.86 10.87
N CYS A 306 10.46 -22.90 11.99
CA CYS A 306 8.99 -22.97 12.00
C CYS A 306 8.29 -21.64 12.37
N GLY A 307 9.02 -20.52 12.45
CA GLY A 307 8.42 -19.22 12.81
C GLY A 307 9.39 -18.22 13.43
N LEU A 308 8.90 -17.46 14.40
CA LEU A 308 9.67 -16.53 15.21
C LEU A 308 9.70 -17.03 16.66
N THR A 309 10.72 -16.68 17.42
CA THR A 309 10.80 -16.97 18.85
C THR A 309 11.17 -15.73 19.66
N GLY A 310 10.69 -15.64 20.89
CA GLY A 310 11.15 -14.65 21.85
C GLY A 310 12.66 -14.74 22.10
N ILE A 311 13.24 -13.64 22.57
CA ILE A 311 14.63 -13.58 23.00
C ILE A 311 14.64 -13.53 24.53
N ASN A 312 15.35 -14.44 25.18
CA ASN A 312 15.47 -14.51 26.64
C ASN A 312 16.48 -13.48 27.19
N ASP A 313 17.56 -13.19 26.46
CA ASP A 313 18.52 -12.13 26.80
C ASP A 313 19.05 -11.44 25.54
N LEU A 314 18.70 -10.16 25.38
CA LEU A 314 19.11 -9.32 24.24
C LEU A 314 20.62 -9.14 24.09
N ARG A 315 21.43 -9.34 25.13
CA ARG A 315 22.90 -9.20 25.04
C ARG A 315 23.55 -10.43 24.42
N THR A 316 23.06 -11.61 24.80
CA THR A 316 23.62 -12.90 24.34
C THR A 316 22.89 -13.42 23.10
N ASN A 317 21.72 -12.87 22.81
CA ASN A 317 20.78 -13.42 21.83
C ASN A 317 20.35 -14.86 22.16
N SER A 318 20.33 -15.21 23.46
CA SER A 318 19.73 -16.47 23.91
C SER A 318 18.26 -16.46 23.55
N ARG A 319 17.82 -17.46 22.78
CA ARG A 319 16.44 -17.59 22.30
C ARG A 319 15.59 -18.29 23.33
N ASP A 320 14.32 -17.92 23.39
CA ASP A 320 13.27 -18.73 23.98
C ASP A 320 12.79 -19.80 22.98
N ASP A 321 11.78 -20.58 23.34
CA ASP A 321 11.08 -21.49 22.43
C ASP A 321 9.57 -21.21 22.44
N ARG A 322 9.20 -19.94 22.27
CA ARG A 322 7.82 -19.47 22.31
C ARG A 322 7.59 -18.33 21.32
N MET A 323 6.51 -18.46 20.54
CA MET A 323 5.96 -17.38 19.72
C MET A 323 4.62 -16.96 20.29
N GLU A 324 4.53 -15.69 20.69
CA GLU A 324 3.28 -15.15 21.21
C GLU A 324 2.26 -14.90 20.12
N SER A 325 0.98 -15.05 20.47
CA SER A 325 -0.12 -14.85 19.50
C SER A 325 -0.18 -13.41 18.96
N PHE A 326 0.19 -12.42 19.78
CA PHE A 326 0.22 -11.01 19.40
C PHE A 326 1.20 -10.71 18.26
N VAL A 327 2.22 -11.54 18.06
CA VAL A 327 3.19 -11.34 16.97
C VAL A 327 2.49 -11.33 15.61
N ILE A 328 1.49 -12.20 15.44
CA ILE A 328 0.75 -12.32 14.19
C ILE A 328 -0.33 -11.23 14.07
N SER A 329 -0.99 -10.87 15.17
CA SER A 329 -2.08 -9.87 15.15
C SER A 329 -1.62 -8.43 15.19
N GLU A 330 -0.41 -8.16 15.67
CA GLU A 330 0.08 -6.81 15.98
C GLU A 330 1.46 -6.57 15.37
N THR A 331 2.51 -7.23 15.88
CA THR A 331 3.90 -6.96 15.46
C THR A 331 4.07 -7.05 13.95
N LEU A 332 3.57 -8.13 13.34
CA LEU A 332 3.62 -8.32 11.89
C LEU A 332 2.53 -7.54 11.13
N LYS A 333 1.42 -7.17 11.79
CA LYS A 333 0.34 -6.37 11.18
C LYS A 333 0.73 -4.90 11.04
N SER A 334 1.58 -4.39 11.91
CA SER A 334 2.11 -3.01 11.81
C SER A 334 2.93 -2.78 10.53
N TYR A 335 3.27 -3.84 9.79
CA TYR A 335 3.88 -3.79 8.46
C TYR A 335 2.82 -3.95 7.35
N ASP A 336 2.12 -2.86 7.06
CA ASP A 336 1.20 -2.76 5.92
C ASP A 336 1.85 -2.00 4.76
N PHE A 337 1.80 -2.57 3.56
CA PHE A 337 2.39 -1.98 2.36
C PHE A 337 1.34 -1.20 1.57
N ILE A 338 1.66 0.05 1.20
CA ILE A 338 0.94 0.78 0.16
C ILE A 338 1.69 0.57 -1.13
N LEU A 339 1.02 -0.05 -2.10
CA LEU A 339 1.64 -0.35 -3.39
C LEU A 339 1.93 0.94 -4.16
N SER A 340 3.11 0.99 -4.75
CA SER A 340 3.55 2.08 -5.63
C SER A 340 4.35 1.49 -6.78
N PRO A 341 4.02 1.84 -8.04
CA PRO A 341 4.63 1.22 -9.20
C PRO A 341 6.12 1.55 -9.38
N ASN A 342 6.59 2.63 -8.75
CA ASN A 342 7.95 3.14 -8.84
C ASN A 342 8.65 3.22 -7.47
N GLY A 343 8.11 2.55 -6.45
CA GLY A 343 8.65 2.58 -5.08
C GLY A 343 8.49 3.93 -4.35
N ALA A 344 7.88 4.95 -4.98
CA ALA A 344 7.65 6.23 -4.33
C ALA A 344 6.52 6.14 -3.29
N ALA A 345 6.64 6.86 -2.17
CA ALA A 345 5.58 6.94 -1.17
C ALA A 345 4.32 7.60 -1.76
N VAL A 346 3.18 6.92 -1.69
CA VAL A 346 1.90 7.41 -2.21
C VAL A 346 0.81 7.33 -1.14
N PRO A 347 -0.15 8.27 -1.11
CA PRO A 347 -1.29 8.17 -0.21
C PRO A 347 -2.16 6.96 -0.54
N GLU A 348 -2.73 6.35 0.49
CA GLU A 348 -3.66 5.24 0.33
C GLU A 348 -4.93 5.71 -0.38
N ASP A 349 -5.36 4.93 -1.37
CA ASP A 349 -6.68 5.02 -1.96
C ASP A 349 -7.64 4.14 -1.15
N ILE A 350 -8.41 4.79 -0.29
CA ILE A 350 -9.33 4.13 0.65
C ILE A 350 -10.52 3.53 -0.12
N HIS A 351 -10.86 4.08 -1.30
CA HIS A 351 -12.05 3.72 -2.09
C HIS A 351 -11.68 3.50 -3.56
N PRO A 352 -10.89 2.46 -3.88
CA PRO A 352 -10.48 2.20 -5.25
C PRO A 352 -11.71 1.93 -6.13
N SER A 353 -11.78 2.63 -7.27
CA SER A 353 -12.88 2.46 -8.22
C SER A 353 -12.86 1.07 -8.87
N THR A 354 -13.99 0.63 -9.41
CA THR A 354 -14.09 -0.64 -10.16
C THR A 354 -13.20 -0.68 -11.41
N VAL A 355 -12.84 0.48 -11.94
CA VAL A 355 -11.88 0.64 -13.04
C VAL A 355 -10.44 0.42 -12.56
N LYS A 356 -10.13 0.83 -11.33
CA LYS A 356 -8.81 0.69 -10.73
C LYS A 356 -8.58 -0.73 -10.20
N LEU A 357 -9.58 -1.29 -9.54
CA LEU A 357 -9.58 -2.65 -9.01
C LEU A 357 -10.91 -3.32 -9.36
N MET A 358 -10.82 -4.30 -10.25
CA MET A 358 -11.95 -5.04 -10.80
C MET A 358 -12.00 -6.44 -10.18
N THR A 359 -13.20 -6.93 -9.86
CA THR A 359 -13.43 -8.32 -9.47
C THR A 359 -13.64 -9.19 -10.71
N VAL A 360 -12.94 -10.32 -10.80
CA VAL A 360 -13.13 -11.34 -11.84
C VAL A 360 -13.50 -12.70 -11.23
N ALA A 361 -13.92 -13.65 -12.07
CA ALA A 361 -14.47 -14.93 -11.62
C ALA A 361 -13.50 -15.73 -10.71
N ASP A 362 -12.20 -15.61 -10.97
CA ASP A 362 -11.12 -16.31 -10.27
C ASP A 362 -10.24 -15.37 -9.43
N GLY A 363 -10.64 -14.11 -9.21
CA GLY A 363 -9.87 -13.19 -8.36
C GLY A 363 -10.09 -11.72 -8.66
N PHE A 364 -9.00 -10.98 -8.89
CA PHE A 364 -9.01 -9.53 -9.04
C PHE A 364 -8.06 -9.08 -10.14
N ILE A 365 -8.45 -8.06 -10.92
CA ILE A 365 -7.55 -7.34 -11.82
C ILE A 365 -7.29 -5.95 -11.25
N ILE A 366 -6.01 -5.59 -11.12
CA ILE A 366 -5.57 -4.27 -10.72
C ILE A 366 -5.04 -3.54 -11.96
N HIS A 367 -5.69 -2.45 -12.36
CA HIS A 367 -5.24 -1.63 -13.49
C HIS A 367 -4.31 -0.49 -13.06
N ASN A 368 -4.34 -0.13 -11.77
CA ASN A 368 -3.51 0.91 -11.19
C ASN A 368 -3.19 0.55 -9.74
N VAL A 369 -1.95 0.08 -9.49
CA VAL A 369 -1.52 -0.36 -8.16
C VAL A 369 -1.30 0.80 -7.19
N THR A 370 -1.06 2.02 -7.71
CA THR A 370 -0.73 3.20 -6.90
C THR A 370 -1.75 3.45 -5.80
N GLY A 371 -1.31 3.43 -4.54
CA GLY A 371 -2.16 3.72 -3.39
C GLY A 371 -3.04 2.56 -2.95
N ILE A 372 -3.02 1.41 -3.63
CA ILE A 372 -3.73 0.22 -3.14
C ILE A 372 -2.97 -0.35 -1.96
N ARG A 373 -3.61 -0.41 -0.78
CA ARG A 373 -3.07 -1.11 0.39
C ARG A 373 -3.11 -2.62 0.14
N ALA A 374 -1.97 -3.28 0.15
CA ALA A 374 -1.90 -4.73 -0.01
C ALA A 374 -1.37 -5.40 1.26
N HIS A 375 -2.01 -6.51 1.65
CA HIS A 375 -1.47 -7.37 2.69
C HIS A 375 -0.82 -8.58 2.02
N ILE A 376 0.49 -8.73 2.22
CA ILE A 376 1.29 -9.81 1.64
C ILE A 376 1.79 -10.67 2.80
N VAL A 377 1.54 -11.97 2.75
CA VAL A 377 1.95 -12.92 3.79
C VAL A 377 2.89 -13.95 3.20
N SER A 378 3.92 -14.32 3.96
CA SER A 378 4.81 -15.43 3.59
C SER A 378 4.06 -16.76 3.71
N ARG A 379 4.30 -17.67 2.77
CA ARG A 379 3.74 -19.02 2.81
C ARG A 379 4.53 -19.89 3.79
N MET A 380 3.83 -20.72 4.57
CA MET A 380 4.47 -21.63 5.52
C MET A 380 5.37 -22.69 4.87
N ASP A 381 5.22 -22.92 3.55
CA ASP A 381 6.08 -23.82 2.78
C ASP A 381 7.42 -23.18 2.37
N GLY A 382 7.62 -21.89 2.66
CA GLY A 382 8.82 -21.14 2.29
C GLY A 382 8.97 -20.90 0.78
N LYS A 383 7.96 -21.25 -0.03
CA LYS A 383 8.05 -21.20 -1.50
C LYS A 383 7.62 -19.87 -2.10
N GLY A 384 7.28 -18.88 -1.28
CA GLY A 384 6.82 -17.59 -1.78
C GLY A 384 5.92 -16.83 -0.82
N TYR A 385 5.27 -15.82 -1.36
CA TYR A 385 4.31 -14.96 -0.67
C TYR A 385 2.93 -15.04 -1.35
N ASP A 386 1.87 -14.78 -0.59
CA ASP A 386 0.51 -14.62 -1.12
C ASP A 386 -0.05 -13.24 -0.76
N VAL A 387 -0.70 -12.58 -1.73
CA VAL A 387 -1.53 -11.40 -1.48
C VAL A 387 -2.86 -11.86 -0.88
N THR A 388 -3.19 -11.35 0.29
CA THR A 388 -4.41 -11.74 1.04
C THR A 388 -5.44 -10.62 1.11
N LYS A 389 -5.08 -9.39 0.75
CA LYS A 389 -5.98 -8.23 0.76
C LYS A 389 -5.49 -7.16 -0.20
N LEU A 390 -6.43 -6.45 -0.82
CA LEU A 390 -6.25 -5.31 -1.72
C LEU A 390 -7.29 -4.22 -1.37
N GLY A 391 -6.86 -3.15 -0.70
CA GLY A 391 -7.75 -2.12 -0.18
C GLY A 391 -8.83 -2.73 0.75
N PRO A 392 -10.13 -2.51 0.50
CA PRO A 392 -11.21 -3.14 1.26
C PRO A 392 -11.49 -4.61 0.87
N PHE A 393 -10.87 -5.13 -0.21
CA PHE A 393 -11.17 -6.44 -0.76
C PHE A 393 -10.23 -7.52 -0.23
N GLY A 394 -10.78 -8.59 0.35
CA GLY A 394 -10.01 -9.76 0.74
C GLY A 394 -9.77 -10.71 -0.43
N VAL A 395 -8.52 -11.13 -0.63
CA VAL A 395 -8.10 -12.12 -1.65
C VAL A 395 -8.09 -13.50 -1.01
N LYS A 396 -8.94 -14.42 -1.50
CA LYS A 396 -9.10 -15.77 -0.95
C LYS A 396 -8.06 -16.74 -1.52
N THR A 397 -7.78 -17.81 -0.78
CA THR A 397 -6.92 -18.91 -1.26
C THR A 397 -7.45 -19.49 -2.57
N GLY A 398 -6.57 -19.60 -3.57
CA GLY A 398 -6.90 -20.04 -4.93
C GLY A 398 -7.36 -18.91 -5.86
N GLN A 399 -7.59 -17.70 -5.34
CA GLN A 399 -7.81 -16.54 -6.20
C GLN A 399 -6.49 -15.95 -6.68
N ILE A 400 -6.51 -15.46 -7.92
CA ILE A 400 -5.35 -14.86 -8.59
C ILE A 400 -5.52 -13.34 -8.62
N VAL A 401 -4.45 -12.62 -8.30
CA VAL A 401 -4.37 -11.17 -8.46
C VAL A 401 -3.63 -10.89 -9.77
N TYR A 402 -4.38 -10.48 -10.77
CA TYR A 402 -3.86 -10.03 -12.04
C TYR A 402 -3.46 -8.57 -11.92
N ILE A 403 -2.24 -8.26 -12.30
CA ILE A 403 -1.70 -6.90 -12.25
C ILE A 403 -1.52 -6.44 -13.69
N ASN A 404 -2.31 -5.45 -14.08
CA ASN A 404 -2.33 -4.82 -15.39
C ASN A 404 -2.04 -3.32 -15.24
N ASP A 405 -0.90 -3.01 -14.64
CA ASP A 405 -0.44 -1.62 -14.48
C ASP A 405 0.84 -1.42 -15.28
N SER A 406 0.73 -0.75 -16.41
CA SER A 406 1.83 -0.44 -17.32
C SER A 406 2.91 0.45 -16.71
N ARG A 407 2.67 1.03 -15.52
CA ARG A 407 3.66 1.85 -14.80
C ARG A 407 4.62 1.03 -13.95
N LEU A 408 4.37 -0.26 -13.74
CA LEU A 408 5.30 -1.12 -13.02
C LEU A 408 6.59 -1.26 -13.83
N LEU A 409 7.64 -0.60 -13.36
CA LEU A 409 8.98 -0.75 -13.90
C LEU A 409 9.48 -2.14 -13.50
N LEU A 410 9.49 -3.08 -14.45
CA LEU A 410 10.05 -4.42 -14.22
C LEU A 410 11.59 -4.29 -14.14
N ALA A 411 12.11 -4.34 -12.92
CA ALA A 411 13.55 -4.47 -12.69
C ALA A 411 14.04 -5.85 -13.18
N THR A 412 15.25 -5.91 -13.73
CA THR A 412 15.94 -7.18 -13.94
C THR A 412 16.28 -7.82 -12.59
N VAL A 413 16.32 -9.16 -12.54
CA VAL A 413 16.33 -10.00 -11.33
C VAL A 413 17.54 -9.76 -10.40
N ASP A 414 18.53 -8.97 -10.83
CA ASP A 414 19.85 -8.92 -10.19
C ASP A 414 20.03 -7.78 -9.16
N GLY A 415 18.99 -7.01 -8.85
CA GLY A 415 18.87 -6.25 -7.58
C GLY A 415 19.88 -5.14 -7.27
N GLU A 416 20.89 -4.88 -8.11
CA GLU A 416 21.90 -3.85 -7.86
C GLU A 416 21.72 -2.65 -8.80
N THR A 417 20.83 -1.72 -8.44
CA THR A 417 20.94 -0.25 -8.60
C THR A 417 19.56 0.43 -8.53
N PRO A 418 19.35 1.49 -7.71
CA PRO A 418 18.12 2.29 -7.76
C PRO A 418 18.18 3.32 -8.89
N ILE A 419 17.19 3.30 -9.79
CA ILE A 419 16.99 4.32 -10.82
C ILE A 419 16.52 5.62 -10.14
N LYS A 420 17.39 6.62 -10.06
CA LYS A 420 17.03 8.00 -9.72
C LYS A 420 16.40 8.66 -10.95
N SER A 421 15.07 8.67 -11.07
CA SER A 421 14.40 9.45 -12.11
C SER A 421 14.08 10.86 -11.61
N ASN A 422 14.96 11.81 -11.93
CA ASN A 422 14.65 13.23 -11.81
C ASN A 422 13.85 13.69 -13.04
N THR A 423 12.92 14.63 -12.83
CA THR A 423 12.20 15.45 -13.83
C THR A 423 11.18 14.80 -14.78
N GLN A 424 9.91 15.18 -14.56
CA GLN A 424 8.79 15.41 -15.51
C GLN A 424 9.11 15.43 -17.03
N LYS A 425 9.49 14.30 -17.63
CA LYS A 425 9.24 14.04 -19.07
C LYS A 425 7.90 13.31 -19.17
N ARG A 426 6.99 13.83 -20.01
CA ARG A 426 5.71 13.18 -20.34
C ARG A 426 5.98 11.70 -20.68
N LEU A 427 5.23 10.78 -20.08
CA LEU A 427 5.35 9.35 -20.35
C LEU A 427 5.11 9.11 -21.84
N ARG A 428 6.15 8.72 -22.57
CA ARG A 428 6.06 8.27 -23.97
C ARG A 428 5.40 6.91 -24.02
N VAL A 429 4.58 6.68 -25.05
CA VAL A 429 3.96 5.37 -25.31
C VAL A 429 5.02 4.44 -25.90
N PRO A 430 5.38 3.31 -25.26
CA PRO A 430 6.56 2.52 -25.64
C PRO A 430 6.45 1.82 -27.00
N GLU A 431 5.23 1.53 -27.45
CA GLU A 431 4.96 0.86 -28.73
C GLU A 431 3.79 1.53 -29.45
N ILE A 432 3.92 1.66 -30.76
CA ILE A 432 2.87 2.19 -31.65
C ILE A 432 2.66 1.25 -32.83
N GLU A 433 1.43 1.18 -33.32
CA GLU A 433 1.10 0.46 -34.55
C GLU A 433 1.27 1.40 -35.76
N LEU A 434 2.12 0.98 -36.70
CA LEU A 434 2.33 1.68 -37.97
C LEU A 434 1.57 0.96 -39.07
N ARG A 435 0.76 1.70 -39.80
CA ARG A 435 0.11 1.28 -41.03
C ARG A 435 0.98 1.67 -42.22
N VAL A 436 1.55 0.70 -42.92
CA VAL A 436 2.39 0.89 -44.11
C VAL A 436 1.60 0.46 -45.35
N TYR A 437 1.51 1.32 -46.36
CA TYR A 437 0.69 1.06 -47.54
C TYR A 437 1.30 1.65 -48.81
N MET A 438 0.92 1.11 -49.98
CA MET A 438 1.33 1.64 -51.28
C MET A 438 0.34 2.70 -51.78
N ASP A 439 0.86 3.87 -52.15
CA ASP A 439 0.12 4.92 -52.86
C ASP A 439 0.44 4.87 -54.36
N TYR A 440 -0.56 4.53 -55.17
CA TYR A 440 -0.42 4.29 -56.61
C TYR A 440 -0.68 5.56 -57.43
N LEU A 441 0.15 5.79 -58.44
CA LEU A 441 0.00 6.95 -59.34
C LEU A 441 -1.20 6.84 -60.30
N ASP A 442 -1.75 5.64 -60.54
CA ASP A 442 -2.90 5.43 -61.42
C ASP A 442 -3.81 4.27 -60.90
N PRO A 443 -5.08 4.54 -60.55
CA PRO A 443 -6.03 3.54 -60.05
C PRO A 443 -6.31 2.37 -61.01
N LEU A 444 -6.04 2.52 -62.31
CA LEU A 444 -6.30 1.48 -63.32
C LEU A 444 -5.20 0.41 -63.40
N PHE A 445 -4.04 0.63 -62.77
CA PHE A 445 -2.91 -0.32 -62.81
C PHE A 445 -3.11 -1.57 -61.95
N HIS A 446 -4.07 -1.57 -61.01
CA HIS A 446 -4.39 -2.72 -60.15
C HIS A 446 -4.88 -3.96 -60.92
N ILE A 447 -5.28 -3.83 -62.19
CA ILE A 447 -6.05 -4.86 -62.91
C ILE A 447 -5.21 -5.59 -63.99
N GLN A 448 -4.03 -5.09 -64.39
CA GLN A 448 -3.30 -5.64 -65.55
C GLN A 448 -1.95 -6.33 -65.29
N ALA A 449 -1.31 -6.12 -64.14
CA ALA A 449 -0.17 -6.92 -63.74
C ALA A 449 -0.66 -8.08 -62.86
N GLY A 450 -0.03 -9.25 -62.91
CA GLY A 450 -0.35 -10.38 -62.02
C GLY A 450 -0.02 -10.09 -60.54
N VAL A 451 -0.71 -9.14 -59.90
CA VAL A 451 -0.48 -8.60 -58.55
C VAL A 451 -1.30 -9.37 -57.49
N HIS A 452 -1.56 -10.66 -57.66
CA HIS A 452 -2.28 -11.44 -56.64
C HIS A 452 -1.42 -11.84 -55.43
N ASP A 453 -0.11 -11.65 -55.50
CA ASP A 453 0.84 -12.15 -54.49
C ASP A 453 1.68 -11.03 -53.83
N MET A 454 1.23 -9.77 -53.92
CA MET A 454 1.97 -8.62 -53.37
C MET A 454 1.22 -7.99 -52.19
N THR A 455 1.92 -7.76 -51.09
CA THR A 455 1.42 -7.01 -49.92
C THR A 455 1.31 -5.53 -50.26
N THR A 456 0.09 -5.03 -50.45
CA THR A 456 -0.19 -3.61 -50.75
C THR A 456 -0.35 -2.76 -49.49
N GLU A 457 -0.63 -3.40 -48.36
CA GLU A 457 -0.84 -2.78 -47.06
C GLU A 457 -0.46 -3.75 -45.93
N ALA A 458 0.07 -3.22 -44.83
CA ALA A 458 0.38 -3.97 -43.62
C ALA A 458 0.35 -3.10 -42.37
N SER A 459 0.02 -3.72 -41.24
CA SER A 459 0.24 -3.17 -39.91
C SER A 459 1.50 -3.77 -39.30
N VAL A 460 2.38 -2.94 -38.74
CA VAL A 460 3.59 -3.37 -38.04
C VAL A 460 3.68 -2.70 -36.67
N LEU A 461 4.18 -3.44 -35.68
CA LEU A 461 4.37 -2.91 -34.33
C LEU A 461 5.78 -2.34 -34.20
N ALA A 462 5.89 -1.10 -33.73
CA ALA A 462 7.16 -0.40 -33.61
C ALA A 462 7.40 0.13 -32.20
N SER A 463 8.59 -0.11 -31.65
CA SER A 463 9.02 0.44 -30.36
C SER A 463 9.50 1.88 -30.53
N THR A 464 9.02 2.80 -29.69
CA THR A 464 9.36 4.23 -29.76
C THR A 464 10.60 4.55 -28.95
N ALA A 465 11.43 5.50 -29.40
CA ALA A 465 12.56 5.98 -28.61
C ALA A 465 12.18 6.88 -27.42
N MET A 466 13.00 6.83 -26.37
CA MET A 466 12.90 7.68 -25.18
C MET A 466 13.37 9.13 -25.42
N PHE A 467 13.86 9.44 -26.63
CA PHE A 467 14.40 10.74 -27.07
C PHE A 467 13.91 11.09 -28.49
N GLY A 468 14.15 12.32 -28.95
CA GLY A 468 13.61 12.83 -30.23
C GLY A 468 12.14 13.26 -30.11
N GLY A 469 11.43 13.46 -31.22
CA GLY A 469 10.00 13.69 -31.22
C GLY A 469 9.21 12.49 -30.68
N ASP A 470 8.08 12.74 -30.03
CA ASP A 470 7.15 11.70 -29.57
C ASP A 470 6.12 11.40 -30.67
N PRO A 471 6.22 10.27 -31.39
CA PRO A 471 5.30 9.93 -32.47
C PRO A 471 3.86 9.67 -31.97
N ALA A 472 3.63 9.44 -30.68
CA ALA A 472 2.29 9.28 -30.13
C ALA A 472 1.65 10.62 -29.70
N ALA A 473 2.41 11.72 -29.69
CA ALA A 473 1.93 13.00 -29.20
C ALA A 473 1.03 13.72 -30.21
N SER A 474 -0.24 13.91 -29.86
CA SER A 474 -1.22 14.54 -30.75
C SER A 474 -1.13 16.07 -30.84
N ASN A 475 -0.30 16.74 -30.02
CA ASN A 475 -0.12 18.20 -30.01
C ASN A 475 1.23 18.61 -29.35
N LEU A 476 2.18 19.13 -30.14
CA LEU A 476 3.41 19.76 -29.64
C LEU A 476 3.44 21.27 -29.93
N PRO A 477 4.09 22.10 -29.08
CA PRO A 477 4.07 23.56 -29.20
C PRO A 477 4.81 24.13 -30.42
N ALA A 478 5.64 23.32 -31.11
CA ALA A 478 6.52 23.75 -32.20
C ALA A 478 6.03 23.40 -33.61
N GLY A 479 4.74 23.03 -33.75
CA GLY A 479 4.18 22.49 -34.99
C GLY A 479 4.06 20.95 -34.93
N PRO A 480 3.20 20.34 -35.77
CA PRO A 480 2.97 18.90 -35.69
C PRO A 480 4.19 18.11 -36.15
N ILE A 481 4.58 17.09 -35.38
CA ILE A 481 5.45 16.02 -35.87
C ILE A 481 4.79 15.45 -37.12
N ARG A 482 5.51 15.43 -38.25
CA ARG A 482 4.99 14.90 -39.51
C ARG A 482 5.11 13.39 -39.61
N PHE A 483 5.90 12.77 -38.73
CA PHE A 483 6.16 11.33 -38.72
C PHE A 483 4.86 10.54 -38.51
N GLY A 484 4.25 10.09 -39.60
CA GLY A 484 3.08 9.21 -39.60
C GLY A 484 1.74 9.86 -39.18
N HIS A 485 1.65 11.18 -39.03
CA HIS A 485 0.37 11.86 -38.75
C HIS A 485 -0.29 12.41 -40.03
N GLY A 486 -1.62 12.53 -40.05
CA GLY A 486 -2.40 13.02 -41.20
C GLY A 486 -2.56 11.96 -42.30
N GLU A 487 -2.29 12.34 -43.55
CA GLU A 487 -2.30 11.44 -44.72
C GLU A 487 -1.13 10.43 -44.68
N GLY A 488 -0.20 10.53 -43.73
CA GLY A 488 0.98 9.69 -43.61
C GLY A 488 2.23 10.30 -44.26
N VAL A 489 3.37 9.67 -44.03
CA VAL A 489 4.68 10.09 -44.51
C VAL A 489 5.25 9.09 -45.49
N ARG A 490 5.91 9.59 -46.54
CA ARG A 490 6.59 8.75 -47.52
C ARG A 490 7.84 8.10 -46.90
N LEU A 491 8.00 6.81 -47.13
CA LEU A 491 9.20 6.06 -46.76
C LEU A 491 10.27 6.15 -47.86
N ALA A 492 11.50 6.40 -47.45
CA ALA A 492 12.67 6.43 -48.32
C ALA A 492 13.80 5.59 -47.73
N ARG A 493 14.70 5.09 -48.58
CA ARG A 493 15.95 4.43 -48.18
C ARG A 493 17.12 5.00 -48.97
N ASP A 494 18.30 5.02 -48.37
CA ASP A 494 19.54 5.40 -49.04
C ASP A 494 20.48 4.19 -49.12
N SER A 495 20.66 3.67 -50.33
CA SER A 495 21.56 2.54 -50.59
C SER A 495 23.03 2.84 -50.28
N ALA A 496 23.44 4.12 -50.30
CA ALA A 496 24.81 4.52 -49.97
C ALA A 496 25.04 4.64 -48.45
N ASN A 497 23.97 4.69 -47.65
CA ASN A 497 24.03 4.82 -46.19
C ASN A 497 22.97 3.91 -45.50
N PRO A 498 23.07 2.57 -45.66
CA PRO A 498 22.03 1.64 -45.21
C PRO A 498 21.85 1.57 -43.69
N TYR A 499 22.80 2.09 -42.93
CA TYR A 499 22.76 2.13 -41.47
C TYR A 499 22.49 3.54 -40.91
N GLY A 500 22.50 4.58 -41.74
CA GLY A 500 22.34 5.97 -41.29
C GLY A 500 23.42 6.47 -40.33
N CYS A 501 24.63 5.91 -40.40
CA CYS A 501 25.75 6.29 -39.52
C CYS A 501 26.66 7.37 -40.14
N LEU A 502 26.40 7.75 -41.39
CA LEU A 502 27.16 8.76 -42.12
C LEU A 502 26.26 9.95 -42.49
N PRO A 503 26.82 11.14 -42.75
CA PRO A 503 26.05 12.26 -43.28
C PRO A 503 25.42 11.93 -44.63
N TYR A 504 24.14 12.26 -44.79
CA TYR A 504 23.43 12.05 -46.04
C TYR A 504 23.77 13.13 -47.07
N VAL A 505 24.01 12.72 -48.31
CA VAL A 505 24.28 13.64 -49.43
C VAL A 505 22.98 14.24 -49.99
N ARG A 506 21.87 13.50 -49.87
CA ARG A 506 20.54 13.92 -50.33
C ARG A 506 19.74 14.49 -49.14
N GLN A 507 18.91 15.49 -49.44
CA GLN A 507 17.87 15.98 -48.53
C GLN A 507 16.57 15.15 -48.69
N PHE A 508 15.92 14.84 -47.58
CA PHE A 508 14.72 14.01 -47.51
C PHE A 508 13.42 14.82 -47.38
N ASP A 509 13.50 16.12 -47.10
CA ASP A 509 12.38 17.08 -47.15
C ASP A 509 11.06 16.58 -46.50
N GLY A 510 11.16 15.97 -45.31
CA GLY A 510 10.04 15.44 -44.55
C GLY A 510 9.70 13.97 -44.81
N GLU A 511 10.41 13.26 -45.68
CA GLU A 511 10.35 11.78 -45.80
C GLU A 511 10.85 11.12 -44.50
N ALA A 512 10.39 9.88 -44.24
CA ALA A 512 10.88 9.04 -43.15
C ALA A 512 11.87 7.99 -43.70
N ILE A 513 13.04 7.87 -43.07
CA ILE A 513 14.13 7.04 -43.57
C ILE A 513 14.03 5.62 -42.98
N VAL A 514 14.05 4.61 -43.83
CA VAL A 514 14.14 3.19 -43.44
C VAL A 514 15.60 2.74 -43.54
N LEU A 515 16.13 2.23 -42.43
CA LEU A 515 17.53 1.78 -42.31
C LEU A 515 17.66 0.53 -41.45
N SER A 516 18.80 -0.14 -41.52
CA SER A 516 19.13 -1.27 -40.63
C SER A 516 19.85 -0.80 -39.36
N ARG A 517 19.73 -1.57 -38.28
CA ARG A 517 20.30 -1.24 -36.96
C ARG A 517 21.80 -0.92 -36.99
N GLY A 518 22.63 -1.71 -37.65
CA GLY A 518 24.08 -1.44 -37.75
C GLY A 518 24.78 -1.26 -36.39
N GLU A 519 25.93 -0.58 -36.38
CA GLU A 519 26.79 -0.44 -35.19
C GLU A 519 26.70 0.92 -34.48
N CYS A 520 26.24 1.98 -35.16
CA CYS A 520 26.09 3.30 -34.55
C CYS A 520 24.82 3.40 -33.68
N THR A 521 24.82 4.36 -32.76
CA THR A 521 23.73 4.58 -31.81
C THR A 521 22.45 5.05 -32.50
N PHE A 522 21.30 4.83 -31.84
CA PHE A 522 20.03 5.36 -32.34
C PHE A 522 19.97 6.90 -32.33
N LEU A 523 20.72 7.54 -31.42
CA LEU A 523 20.81 8.99 -31.34
C LEU A 523 21.60 9.59 -32.51
N GLU A 524 22.73 8.97 -32.89
CA GLU A 524 23.49 9.37 -34.08
C GLU A 524 22.63 9.26 -35.35
N LYS A 525 21.92 8.14 -35.53
CA LYS A 525 21.01 7.95 -36.68
C LYS A 525 19.95 9.04 -36.77
N LEU A 526 19.33 9.36 -35.64
CA LEU A 526 18.31 10.40 -35.57
C LEU A 526 18.89 11.78 -35.87
N THR A 527 20.10 12.06 -35.39
CA THR A 527 20.81 13.34 -35.62
C THR A 527 21.14 13.52 -37.10
N GLU A 528 21.72 12.51 -37.75
CA GLU A 528 22.03 12.57 -39.19
C GLU A 528 20.78 12.67 -40.05
N ALA A 529 19.69 11.98 -39.67
CA ALA A 529 18.41 12.08 -40.36
C ALA A 529 17.80 13.49 -40.22
N ALA A 530 17.88 14.09 -39.03
CA ALA A 530 17.40 15.45 -38.79
C ALA A 530 18.19 16.49 -39.61
N LEU A 531 19.53 16.36 -39.67
CA LEU A 531 20.38 17.23 -40.50
C LEU A 531 20.07 17.11 -42.00
N ALA A 532 19.57 15.96 -42.45
CA ALA A 532 19.13 15.71 -43.82
C ALA A 532 17.66 16.11 -44.09
N GLY A 533 17.00 16.74 -43.12
CA GLY A 533 15.62 17.22 -43.26
C GLY A 533 14.55 16.13 -43.22
N ALA A 534 14.86 14.94 -42.70
CA ALA A 534 13.89 13.86 -42.55
C ALA A 534 12.91 14.13 -41.41
N SER A 535 11.69 13.59 -41.50
CA SER A 535 10.71 13.66 -40.40
C SER A 535 10.89 12.58 -39.34
N GLY A 536 11.64 11.53 -39.66
CA GLY A 536 12.02 10.50 -38.70
C GLY A 536 12.67 9.27 -39.33
N VAL A 537 12.91 8.28 -38.48
CA VAL A 537 13.67 7.06 -38.81
C VAL A 537 12.88 5.82 -38.41
N ILE A 538 12.81 4.83 -39.30
CA ILE A 538 12.40 3.46 -39.01
C ILE A 538 13.65 2.58 -39.05
N ALA A 539 14.13 2.18 -37.88
CA ALA A 539 15.27 1.29 -37.75
C ALA A 539 14.81 -0.17 -37.69
N ILE A 540 15.27 -1.00 -38.63
CA ILE A 540 15.01 -2.43 -38.67
C ILE A 540 16.02 -3.12 -37.75
N ASN A 541 15.53 -3.78 -36.71
CA ASN A 541 16.35 -4.59 -35.81
C ASN A 541 16.78 -5.90 -36.49
N ASP A 542 17.99 -6.36 -36.18
CA ASP A 542 18.50 -7.64 -36.70
C ASP A 542 17.82 -8.84 -36.02
N GLU A 543 17.25 -8.62 -34.83
CA GLU A 543 16.57 -9.64 -34.02
C GLU A 543 15.05 -9.46 -33.99
N ASN A 544 14.34 -10.53 -33.60
CA ASN A 544 12.88 -10.57 -33.54
C ASN A 544 12.28 -10.01 -32.24
N HIS A 545 13.11 -9.59 -31.29
CA HIS A 545 12.64 -8.96 -30.05
C HIS A 545 12.57 -7.44 -30.23
N GLY A 546 11.57 -6.81 -29.58
CA GLY A 546 11.44 -5.36 -29.54
C GLY A 546 12.60 -4.74 -28.78
N VAL A 547 13.14 -3.64 -29.30
CA VAL A 547 14.26 -2.92 -28.70
C VAL A 547 13.79 -1.50 -28.49
N ASN A 548 13.77 -1.06 -27.24
CA ASN A 548 13.41 0.30 -26.89
C ASN A 548 14.66 1.20 -26.96
N PRO A 549 14.75 2.14 -27.93
CA PRO A 549 15.93 3.00 -28.05
C PRO A 549 16.08 3.93 -26.85
N SER A 550 17.22 3.81 -26.18
CA SER A 550 17.68 4.73 -25.14
C SER A 550 19.00 5.39 -25.55
N GLY A 551 19.25 6.60 -25.04
CA GLY A 551 20.52 7.32 -25.22
C GLY A 551 21.21 7.56 -23.88
N ASP A 552 22.51 7.83 -23.92
CA ASP A 552 23.28 8.24 -22.74
C ASP A 552 22.79 9.62 -22.24
N PRO A 553 22.61 9.84 -20.92
CA PRO A 553 22.13 11.12 -20.40
C PRO A 553 22.99 12.33 -20.81
N GLU A 554 24.31 12.20 -20.89
CA GLU A 554 25.21 13.30 -21.27
C GLU A 554 25.06 13.67 -22.74
N GLU A 555 24.88 12.69 -23.62
CA GLU A 555 24.61 12.89 -25.05
C GLU A 555 23.24 13.53 -25.29
N LEU A 556 22.23 13.10 -24.53
CA LEU A 556 20.88 13.65 -24.63
C LEU A 556 20.80 15.10 -24.15
N ASP A 557 21.55 15.45 -23.10
CA ASP A 557 21.63 16.83 -22.61
C ASP A 557 22.37 17.75 -23.60
N ALA A 558 23.39 17.24 -24.30
CA ALA A 558 24.11 17.99 -25.33
C ALA A 558 23.23 18.32 -26.55
N VAL A 559 22.31 17.44 -26.90
CA VAL A 559 21.38 17.61 -28.02
C VAL A 559 20.18 18.51 -27.65
N GLY A 560 19.77 18.52 -26.39
CA GLY A 560 18.68 19.39 -25.91
C GLY A 560 17.35 19.15 -26.65
N THR A 561 16.66 20.24 -27.00
CA THR A 561 15.35 20.20 -27.70
C THR A 561 15.48 20.20 -29.23
N SER A 562 16.70 20.03 -29.77
CA SER A 562 16.96 20.18 -31.21
C SER A 562 16.40 19.05 -32.08
N LEU A 563 15.98 17.94 -31.47
CA LEU A 563 15.40 16.76 -32.15
C LEU A 563 13.93 16.52 -31.79
N ASP A 564 13.26 17.46 -31.10
CA ASP A 564 11.88 17.28 -30.62
C ASP A 564 10.83 17.18 -31.74
N ASP A 565 11.19 17.49 -32.98
CA ASP A 565 10.36 17.44 -34.18
C ASP A 565 10.62 16.22 -35.09
N VAL A 566 11.67 15.41 -34.79
CA VAL A 566 12.06 14.23 -35.58
C VAL A 566 11.98 12.98 -34.71
N ALA A 567 11.25 11.95 -35.14
CA ALA A 567 11.03 10.74 -34.35
C ALA A 567 11.89 9.55 -34.83
N ILE A 568 12.17 8.59 -33.94
CA ILE A 568 12.74 7.28 -34.32
C ILE A 568 11.96 6.14 -33.68
N VAL A 569 11.66 5.13 -34.51
CA VAL A 569 10.97 3.91 -34.12
C VAL A 569 11.76 2.68 -34.60
N VAL A 570 11.65 1.60 -33.84
CA VAL A 570 12.33 0.34 -34.14
C VAL A 570 11.30 -0.74 -34.44
N VAL A 571 11.47 -1.41 -35.58
CA VAL A 571 10.66 -2.57 -35.96
C VAL A 571 11.49 -3.84 -35.85
N ASN A 572 10.86 -4.96 -35.51
CA ASN A 572 11.53 -6.25 -35.46
C ASN A 572 11.95 -6.73 -36.86
N SER A 573 12.83 -7.73 -36.94
CA SER A 573 13.35 -8.20 -38.22
C SER A 573 12.28 -8.77 -39.18
N GLN A 574 11.19 -9.32 -38.65
CA GLN A 574 10.10 -9.89 -39.45
C GLN A 574 9.28 -8.80 -40.13
N ASP A 575 8.88 -7.77 -39.37
CA ASP A 575 8.12 -6.61 -39.85
C ASP A 575 8.99 -5.72 -40.75
N GLY A 576 10.29 -5.62 -40.45
CA GLY A 576 11.27 -4.94 -41.29
C GLY A 576 11.38 -5.54 -42.70
N ARG A 577 11.39 -6.88 -42.82
CA ARG A 577 11.38 -7.55 -44.14
C ARG A 577 10.14 -7.21 -44.95
N LEU A 578 8.99 -7.05 -44.30
CA LEU A 578 7.77 -6.67 -44.97
C LEU A 578 7.87 -5.25 -45.53
N ILE A 579 8.36 -4.29 -44.74
CA ILE A 579 8.60 -2.91 -45.20
C ILE A 579 9.61 -2.89 -46.35
N THR A 580 10.73 -3.63 -46.23
CA THR A 580 11.73 -3.71 -47.30
C THR A 580 11.15 -4.30 -48.59
N SER A 581 10.34 -5.35 -48.50
CA SER A 581 9.69 -5.97 -49.67
C SER A 581 8.73 -5.00 -50.38
N MET A 582 8.04 -4.14 -49.63
CA MET A 582 7.18 -3.09 -50.20
C MET A 582 8.01 -2.00 -50.91
N LEU A 583 9.13 -1.58 -50.32
CA LEU A 583 10.07 -0.62 -50.94
C LEU A 583 10.71 -1.18 -52.22
N ASP A 584 11.19 -2.43 -52.19
CA ASP A 584 11.74 -3.12 -53.37
C ASP A 584 10.72 -3.18 -54.51
N SER A 585 9.47 -3.48 -54.16
CA SER A 585 8.37 -3.55 -55.11
C SER A 585 8.05 -2.19 -55.76
N ALA A 586 8.08 -1.12 -54.96
CA ALA A 586 7.88 0.24 -55.46
C ALA A 586 9.01 0.69 -56.39
N GLU A 587 10.27 0.44 -56.02
CA GLU A 587 11.45 0.86 -56.80
C GLU A 587 11.66 0.04 -58.08
N ILE A 588 11.57 -1.29 -58.02
CA ILE A 588 11.88 -2.17 -59.17
C ILE A 588 10.79 -2.11 -60.23
N ARG A 589 9.52 -1.99 -59.80
CA ARG A 589 8.36 -2.08 -60.70
C ARG A 589 7.75 -0.73 -61.04
N GLY A 590 8.24 0.36 -60.43
CA GLY A 590 7.70 1.71 -60.62
C GLY A 590 6.23 1.85 -60.19
N LEU A 591 5.78 1.02 -59.24
CA LEU A 591 4.36 0.82 -58.90
C LEU A 591 3.80 1.85 -57.89
N GLY A 592 4.44 3.01 -57.70
CA GLY A 592 3.99 4.05 -56.77
C GLY A 592 4.99 4.33 -55.65
N GLN A 593 4.51 4.91 -54.54
CA GLN A 593 5.33 5.29 -53.38
C GLN A 593 4.84 4.55 -52.13
N VAL A 594 5.74 4.19 -51.23
CA VAL A 594 5.37 3.56 -49.95
C VAL A 594 5.15 4.64 -48.90
N MET A 595 3.99 4.62 -48.27
CA MET A 595 3.55 5.56 -47.25
C MET A 595 3.42 4.85 -45.90
N MET A 596 3.60 5.60 -44.81
CA MET A 596 3.41 5.13 -43.44
C MET A 596 2.56 6.12 -42.66
N ALA A 597 1.57 5.63 -41.93
CA ALA A 597 0.78 6.40 -40.98
C ALA A 597 0.71 5.67 -39.64
N ILE A 598 0.58 6.40 -38.55
CA ILE A 598 0.30 5.84 -37.23
C ILE A 598 -1.17 5.44 -37.22
N ALA A 599 -1.45 4.18 -36.89
CA ALA A 599 -2.82 3.69 -36.84
C ALA A 599 -3.59 4.47 -35.76
N GLN A 600 -4.55 5.30 -36.16
CA GLN A 600 -5.47 5.91 -35.21
C GLN A 600 -6.39 4.81 -34.67
N ILE A 601 -6.52 4.74 -33.34
CA ILE A 601 -7.47 3.87 -32.65
C ILE A 601 -8.88 4.28 -33.11
N GLY A 602 -9.39 3.57 -34.11
CA GLY A 602 -10.71 3.78 -34.68
C GLY A 602 -11.82 3.34 -33.74
N GLU A 603 -12.90 4.12 -33.79
CA GLU A 603 -14.18 3.97 -33.11
C GLU A 603 -14.77 2.53 -33.06
N PRO A 604 -15.63 2.24 -32.06
CA PRO A 604 -16.11 0.89 -31.79
C PRO A 604 -17.07 0.40 -32.89
N GLY A 605 -16.61 -0.56 -33.68
CA GLY A 605 -17.42 -1.20 -34.72
C GLY A 605 -17.00 -2.63 -35.00
N MET A 606 -17.85 -3.57 -34.56
CA MET A 606 -17.87 -5.01 -34.84
C MET A 606 -16.90 -5.91 -34.07
N GLU A 607 -17.46 -6.52 -33.01
CA GLU A 607 -16.97 -7.73 -32.36
C GLU A 607 -16.62 -8.81 -33.39
N ASN A 608 -15.34 -9.18 -33.46
CA ASN A 608 -14.92 -10.45 -34.03
C ASN A 608 -14.55 -11.39 -32.88
N THR A 609 -15.44 -12.35 -32.62
CA THR A 609 -15.38 -13.42 -31.59
C THR A 609 -14.15 -14.35 -31.65
N ASN A 610 -13.13 -14.07 -32.45
CA ASN A 610 -11.92 -14.89 -32.59
C ASN A 610 -10.71 -14.39 -31.79
N GLU A 611 -10.82 -13.24 -31.13
CA GLU A 611 -9.70 -12.65 -30.35
C GLU A 611 -9.59 -13.21 -28.91
N LEU A 612 -10.69 -13.80 -28.40
CA LEU A 612 -10.74 -14.37 -27.05
C LEU A 612 -10.10 -15.77 -26.94
N GLU A 613 -9.85 -16.46 -28.06
CA GLU A 613 -9.19 -17.77 -28.07
C GLU A 613 -7.68 -17.67 -28.33
N ARG A 614 -7.19 -16.62 -29.01
CA ARG A 614 -5.75 -16.44 -29.24
C ARG A 614 -4.99 -15.92 -28.03
N THR A 615 -5.65 -15.15 -27.16
CA THR A 615 -5.08 -14.62 -25.91
C THR A 615 -4.89 -15.67 -24.81
N LYS A 616 -5.53 -16.84 -24.91
CA LYS A 616 -5.34 -17.93 -23.93
C LYS A 616 -4.07 -18.76 -24.13
N ALA A 617 -3.34 -18.58 -25.24
CA ALA A 617 -2.24 -19.47 -25.61
C ALA A 617 -0.83 -18.84 -25.59
N ARG A 618 -0.70 -17.55 -25.25
CA ARG A 618 0.60 -16.86 -25.22
C ARG A 618 0.69 -15.86 -24.05
N ASP A 619 0.82 -16.36 -22.83
CA ASP A 619 1.79 -15.77 -21.90
C ASP A 619 2.08 -16.69 -20.72
N GLY A 620 3.29 -17.23 -20.70
CA GLY A 620 3.79 -18.07 -19.62
C GLY A 620 4.37 -17.21 -18.50
N ASN A 621 3.68 -17.16 -17.35
CA ASN A 621 4.25 -16.98 -16.01
C ASN A 621 5.24 -15.82 -15.81
N ARG A 622 4.83 -14.57 -16.04
CA ARG A 622 5.46 -13.44 -15.34
C ARG A 622 4.96 -13.39 -13.89
N VAL A 623 5.83 -13.74 -12.95
CA VAL A 623 5.55 -13.82 -11.51
C VAL A 623 6.38 -12.75 -10.80
N LEU A 624 5.76 -11.96 -9.93
CA LEU A 624 6.46 -10.95 -9.13
C LEU A 624 7.31 -11.62 -8.05
N TYR A 625 8.45 -11.04 -7.72
CA TYR A 625 9.30 -11.50 -6.62
C TYR A 625 9.38 -10.46 -5.53
N LEU A 626 9.41 -10.93 -4.28
CA LEU A 626 9.67 -10.12 -3.08
C LEU A 626 10.81 -10.81 -2.32
N ASN A 627 11.91 -10.10 -2.07
CA ASN A 627 13.09 -10.65 -1.40
C ASN A 627 13.56 -12.01 -1.96
N GLY A 628 13.59 -12.16 -3.29
CA GLY A 628 14.04 -13.38 -3.96
C GLY A 628 13.06 -14.56 -3.95
N HIS A 629 11.84 -14.42 -3.40
CA HIS A 629 10.79 -15.44 -3.48
C HIS A 629 9.56 -14.95 -4.27
N PRO A 630 8.86 -15.83 -4.99
CA PRO A 630 7.75 -15.44 -5.85
C PRO A 630 6.49 -15.07 -5.05
N LEU A 631 5.73 -14.08 -5.50
CA LEU A 631 4.33 -13.89 -5.15
C LEU A 631 3.49 -14.91 -5.93
N VAL A 632 3.10 -16.00 -5.27
CA VAL A 632 2.59 -17.20 -5.94
C VAL A 632 1.22 -16.98 -6.58
N ASN A 633 0.36 -16.21 -5.92
CA ASN A 633 -1.00 -15.91 -6.37
C ASN A 633 -1.12 -14.61 -7.18
N THR A 634 -0.03 -14.10 -7.75
CA THR A 634 -0.08 -12.94 -8.65
C THR A 634 0.30 -13.34 -10.08
N ARG A 635 -0.28 -12.63 -11.06
CA ARG A 635 0.06 -12.76 -12.48
C ARG A 635 0.16 -11.37 -13.07
N LEU A 636 1.28 -11.07 -13.73
CA LEU A 636 1.40 -9.85 -14.51
C LEU A 636 0.71 -10.05 -15.86
N MET A 637 -0.16 -9.11 -16.23
CA MET A 637 -0.77 -8.99 -17.56
C MET A 637 -0.14 -7.86 -18.38
N VAL A 638 0.99 -7.33 -17.89
CA VAL A 638 1.74 -6.20 -18.43
C VAL A 638 2.83 -6.67 -19.38
#